data_AF-A0A4R3NE81-F1
#
_entry.id   AF-A0A4R3NE81-F1
#
_cell.length_a   1.000
_cell.length_b   1.000
_cell.length_c   1.000
_cell.angle_alpha   90.00
_cell.angle_beta   90.00
_cell.angle_gamma   90.00
#
_symmetry.space_group_name_H-M   'P 1'
#
loop_
_entity.id
_entity.type
_entity.pdbx_description
1 polymer ?
#
loop_
_entity_poly.entity_id
_entity_poly.type
_entity_poly.pdbx_seq_one_letter_code
_entity_poly.pdbx_strand_id
1 'polypeptide(L)'
;MKLYCDDGSTNVKLAWFDKQALQTKLSTNSFKKGWKIEGLGGKGTFNYELDGQKFTYDEVSEQAIRTTHIEYQYTDANVLAIHHALLSSELDG
;
A
#
# COMPACT_ATOMS: atom_id res chain seq x y z
N MET A 1 2.93 -18.66 5.38
CA MET A 1 1.75 -17.89 5.85
C MET A 1 0.66 -17.92 4.76
N LYS A 2 -0.63 -17.95 5.13
CA LYS A 2 -1.74 -17.78 4.17
C LYS A 2 -2.43 -16.45 4.47
N LEU A 3 -2.51 -15.59 3.46
CA LEU A 3 -3.07 -14.25 3.57
C LEU A 3 -4.04 -14.02 2.41
N TYR A 4 -5.18 -13.43 2.72
CA TYR A 4 -6.23 -13.09 1.77
C TYR A 4 -6.20 -11.58 1.56
N CYS A 5 -6.27 -11.16 0.31
CA CYS A 5 -6.12 -9.76 -0.10
C CYS A 5 -7.33 -9.34 -0.95
N ASP A 6 -8.04 -8.31 -0.51
CA ASP A 6 -8.97 -7.51 -1.33
C ASP A 6 -8.27 -6.19 -1.64
N ASP A 7 -7.80 -6.05 -2.87
CA ASP A 7 -6.99 -4.96 -3.41
C ASP A 7 -7.83 -3.95 -4.20
N GLY A 8 -8.97 -3.55 -3.63
CA GLY A 8 -9.81 -2.50 -4.21
C GLY A 8 -9.07 -1.16 -4.39
N SER A 9 -9.44 -0.40 -5.44
CA SER A 9 -8.76 0.85 -5.82
C SER A 9 -8.75 1.95 -4.76
N THR A 10 -9.63 1.88 -3.75
CA THR A 10 -9.61 2.79 -2.60
C THR A 10 -8.72 2.28 -1.46
N ASN A 11 -8.83 0.99 -1.14
CA ASN A 11 -8.19 0.40 0.03
C ASN A 11 -7.83 -1.06 -0.25
N VAL A 12 -6.64 -1.45 0.21
CA VAL A 12 -6.22 -2.83 0.35
C VAL A 12 -6.64 -3.33 1.74
N LYS A 13 -7.35 -4.47 1.77
CA LYS A 13 -7.74 -5.17 3.01
C LYS A 13 -7.05 -6.51 3.02
N LEU A 14 -6.31 -6.77 4.09
CA LEU A 14 -5.65 -8.04 4.31
C LEU A 14 -6.34 -8.78 5.45
N ALA A 15 -6.44 -10.09 5.33
CA ALA A 15 -6.88 -10.97 6.40
C ALA A 15 -6.02 -12.21 6.44
N TRP A 16 -5.59 -12.62 7.63
CA TRP A 16 -4.82 -13.85 7.84
C TRP A 16 -5.13 -14.43 9.21
N PHE A 17 -4.77 -15.69 9.41
CA PHE A 17 -4.81 -16.30 10.74
C PHE A 17 -3.41 -16.33 11.32
N ASP A 18 -3.25 -15.81 12.54
CA ASP A 18 -2.07 -16.04 13.38
C ASP A 18 -2.49 -16.75 14.66
N LYS A 19 -1.87 -17.89 14.98
CA LYS A 19 -2.20 -18.72 16.16
C LYS A 19 -3.71 -18.93 16.38
N GLN A 20 -4.46 -19.19 15.29
CA GLN A 20 -5.91 -19.36 15.26
C GLN A 20 -6.76 -18.09 15.53
N ALA A 21 -6.13 -16.94 15.73
CA ALA A 21 -6.80 -15.65 15.77
C ALA A 21 -6.84 -15.02 14.37
N LEU A 22 -8.01 -14.52 13.98
CA LEU A 22 -8.17 -13.74 12.76
C LEU A 22 -7.53 -12.36 12.97
N GLN A 23 -6.62 -12.01 12.08
CA GLN A 23 -5.99 -10.70 11.98
C GLN A 23 -6.47 -10.00 10.72
N THR A 24 -6.57 -8.67 10.78
CA THR A 24 -6.94 -7.85 9.63
C THR A 24 -6.07 -6.60 9.54
N LYS A 25 -5.86 -6.11 8.33
CA LYS A 25 -5.19 -4.83 8.06
C LYS A 25 -5.95 -4.07 6.98
N LEU A 26 -6.12 -2.77 7.20
CA LEU A 26 -6.63 -1.83 6.20
C LEU A 26 -5.51 -0.86 5.83
N SER A 27 -5.30 -0.63 4.54
CA SER A 27 -4.33 0.32 4.02
C SER A 27 -4.93 1.07 2.83
N THR A 28 -4.73 2.38 2.77
CA THR A 28 -5.24 3.20 1.67
C THR A 28 -4.36 3.03 0.43
N ASN A 29 -4.97 3.09 -0.75
CA ASN A 29 -4.21 3.14 -1.99
C ASN A 29 -3.84 4.60 -2.29
N SER A 30 -2.63 5.00 -1.92
CA SER A 30 -2.21 6.40 -2.05
C SER A 30 -0.73 6.54 -2.35
N PHE A 31 -0.41 6.62 -3.65
CA PHE A 31 0.97 6.71 -4.14
C PHE A 31 1.15 7.90 -5.07
N LYS A 32 2.33 8.52 -4.96
CA LYS A 32 2.80 9.57 -5.88
C LYS A 32 4.07 9.11 -6.57
N LYS A 33 4.27 9.56 -7.82
CA LYS A 33 5.55 9.36 -8.53
C LYS A 33 6.65 10.22 -7.90
N GLY A 34 7.86 9.69 -7.93
CA GLY A 34 9.05 10.26 -7.29
C GLY A 34 9.22 9.80 -5.84
N TRP A 35 10.43 9.92 -5.33
CA TRP A 35 10.73 9.76 -3.90
C TRP A 35 10.55 11.08 -3.18
N LYS A 36 10.08 10.99 -1.94
CA LYS A 36 10.05 12.11 -1.00
C LYS A 36 11.24 11.97 -0.06
N ILE A 37 11.94 13.07 0.15
CA ILE A 37 12.97 13.15 1.19
C ILE A 37 12.24 13.44 2.50
N GLU A 38 12.55 12.67 3.53
CA GLU A 38 12.00 12.90 4.86
C GLU A 38 12.45 14.27 5.38
N GLY A 39 11.50 15.12 5.78
CA GLY A 39 11.82 16.38 6.45
C GLY A 39 12.34 16.11 7.86
N LEU A 40 13.17 17.01 8.38
CA LEU A 40 13.66 16.95 9.76
C LEU A 40 12.47 16.84 10.75
N GLY A 41 12.28 15.65 11.33
CA GLY A 41 11.24 15.37 12.35
C GLY A 41 9.95 14.70 11.86
N GLY A 42 9.89 14.19 10.63
CA GLY A 42 8.72 13.45 10.12
C GLY A 42 8.56 12.03 10.68
N LYS A 43 7.35 11.47 10.60
CA LYS A 43 7.16 10.00 10.62
C LYS A 43 7.78 9.43 9.33
N GLY A 44 8.43 8.27 9.45
CA GLY A 44 9.14 7.57 8.37
C GLY A 44 8.45 7.65 7.01
N THR A 45 9.20 8.02 5.98
CA THR A 45 8.70 8.04 4.60
C THR A 45 8.87 6.67 3.94
N PHE A 46 7.82 6.15 3.33
CA PHE A 46 7.89 4.91 2.55
C PHE A 46 8.12 5.22 1.06
N ASN A 47 9.37 5.09 0.64
CA ASN A 47 9.80 5.21 -0.74
C ASN A 47 9.96 3.83 -1.38
N TYR A 48 9.47 3.68 -2.60
CA TYR A 48 9.47 2.43 -3.37
C TYR A 48 10.12 2.63 -4.73
N GLU A 49 10.73 1.58 -5.26
CA GLU A 49 11.17 1.49 -6.64
C GLU A 49 10.58 0.24 -7.27
N LEU A 50 9.95 0.39 -8.44
CA LEU A 50 9.40 -0.70 -9.23
C LEU A 50 9.78 -0.46 -10.69
N ASP A 51 10.47 -1.42 -11.31
CA ASP A 51 10.95 -1.35 -12.69
C ASP A 51 11.69 -0.04 -13.03
N GLY A 52 12.53 0.44 -12.10
CA GLY A 52 13.30 1.68 -12.23
C GLY A 52 12.48 2.97 -12.05
N GLN A 53 11.17 2.87 -11.85
CA GLN A 53 10.31 4.01 -11.51
C GLN A 53 10.24 4.18 -9.99
N LYS A 54 10.31 5.42 -9.54
CA LYS A 54 10.29 5.80 -8.12
C LYS A 54 8.90 6.23 -7.69
N PHE A 55 8.49 5.80 -6.50
CA PHE A 55 7.20 6.10 -5.91
C PHE A 55 7.32 6.40 -4.41
N THR A 56 6.36 7.14 -3.87
CA THR A 56 6.23 7.39 -2.43
C THR A 56 4.79 7.16 -2.00
N TYR A 57 4.60 6.50 -0.85
CA TYR A 57 3.30 6.44 -0.20
C TYR A 57 2.97 7.75 0.52
N ASP A 58 1.75 8.26 0.34
CA ASP A 58 1.30 9.52 0.96
C ASP A 58 -0.15 9.40 1.45
N GLU A 59 -0.34 9.18 2.75
CA GLU A 59 -1.65 8.95 3.37
C GLU A 59 -2.66 10.11 3.16
N VAL A 60 -2.19 11.32 2.83
CA VAL A 60 -3.02 12.55 2.71
C VAL A 60 -3.22 12.97 1.24
N SER A 61 -2.85 12.14 0.27
CA SER A 61 -2.91 12.52 -1.13
C SER A 61 -4.35 12.56 -1.68
N GLU A 62 -4.77 13.73 -2.17
CA GLU A 62 -6.04 13.96 -2.88
C GLU A 62 -6.26 13.04 -4.09
N GLN A 63 -5.21 12.41 -4.63
CA GLN A 63 -5.32 11.46 -5.74
C GLN A 63 -5.98 10.12 -5.37
N ALA A 64 -6.28 9.89 -4.07
CA ALA A 64 -7.13 8.79 -3.63
C ALA A 64 -8.57 8.87 -4.19
N ILE A 65 -8.90 9.97 -4.87
CA ILE A 65 -10.27 10.33 -5.29
C ILE A 65 -10.39 10.25 -6.81
N ARG A 66 -11.31 9.35 -7.24
CA ARG A 66 -11.87 9.10 -8.57
C ARG A 66 -11.13 8.11 -9.44
N THR A 67 -11.45 6.83 -9.27
CA THR A 67 -11.54 5.91 -10.40
C THR A 67 -12.43 4.70 -10.07
N THR A 68 -13.58 4.59 -10.74
CA THR A 68 -14.14 3.28 -11.10
C THR A 68 -13.28 2.75 -12.26
N HIS A 69 -12.10 2.18 -11.98
CA HIS A 69 -11.18 1.73 -13.04
C HIS A 69 -10.78 0.28 -12.85
N ILE A 70 -11.31 -0.59 -13.70
CA ILE A 70 -10.78 -1.96 -13.91
C ILE A 70 -9.27 -1.89 -14.21
N GLU A 71 -8.82 -0.85 -14.91
CA GLU A 71 -7.42 -0.62 -15.25
C GLU A 71 -6.51 -0.54 -14.03
N TYR A 72 -7.00 -0.02 -12.89
CA TYR A 72 -6.21 0.06 -11.65
C TYR A 72 -5.60 -1.29 -11.26
N GLN A 73 -6.36 -2.37 -11.46
CA GLN A 73 -5.96 -3.74 -11.11
C GLN A 73 -4.72 -4.23 -11.87
N TYR A 74 -4.33 -3.52 -12.93
CA TYR A 74 -3.17 -3.84 -13.76
C TYR A 74 -2.09 -2.76 -13.70
N THR A 75 -2.15 -1.85 -12.71
CA THR A 75 -1.17 -0.77 -12.55
C THR A 75 -0.08 -1.10 -11.54
N ASP A 76 1.08 -0.47 -11.71
CA ASP A 76 2.16 -0.42 -10.71
C ASP A 76 1.65 0.04 -9.33
N ALA A 77 0.68 0.95 -9.30
CA ALA A 77 0.08 1.45 -8.06
C ALA A 77 -0.61 0.34 -7.25
N ASN A 78 -1.27 -0.61 -7.91
CA ASN A 78 -1.86 -1.77 -7.22
C ASN A 78 -0.79 -2.62 -6.54
N VAL A 79 0.27 -2.97 -7.28
CA VAL A 79 1.39 -3.75 -6.73
C VAL A 79 1.98 -3.05 -5.51
N LEU A 80 2.25 -1.74 -5.63
CA LEU A 80 2.77 -0.93 -4.54
C LEU A 80 1.82 -0.88 -3.33
N ALA A 81 0.51 -0.76 -3.55
CA ALA A 81 -0.48 -0.74 -2.48
C ALA A 81 -0.53 -2.06 -1.71
N ILE A 82 -0.49 -3.20 -2.39
CA ILE A 82 -0.44 -4.52 -1.74
C ILE A 82 0.85 -4.66 -0.92
N HIS A 83 2.00 -4.30 -1.51
CA HIS A 83 3.29 -4.38 -0.82
C HIS A 83 3.38 -3.43 0.39
N HIS A 84 2.81 -2.24 0.29
CA HIS A 84 2.72 -1.31 1.43
C HIS A 84 1.79 -1.83 2.53
N ALA A 85 0.65 -2.43 2.15
CA ALA A 85 -0.25 -3.07 3.11
C ALA A 85 0.43 -4.23 3.85
N LEU A 86 1.22 -5.05 3.14
CA LEU A 86 2.00 -6.13 3.73
C LEU A 86 3.09 -5.59 4.66
N LEU A 87 3.88 -4.61 4.22
CA LEU A 87 4.94 -4.01 5.04
C LEU A 87 4.38 -3.36 6.32
N SER A 88 3.24 -2.68 6.21
CA SER A 88 2.58 -2.02 7.35
C SER A 88 1.75 -2.97 8.23
N SER A 89 1.57 -4.22 7.80
CA SER A 89 0.89 -5.25 8.61
C SER A 89 1.80 -5.90 9.65
N GLU A 90 3.09 -5.52 9.69
CA GLU A 90 4.08 -6.01 10.66
C GLU A 90 4.16 -7.54 10.70
N LEU A 91 3.82 -8.18 9.58
CA LEU A 91 4.00 -9.61 9.41
C LEU A 91 5.50 -9.91 9.43
N ASP A 92 5.93 -10.75 10.36
CA ASP A 92 7.31 -11.25 10.37
C ASP A 92 7.62 -11.94 9.03
N GLY A 93 8.67 -11.46 8.37
CA GLY A 93 9.17 -11.98 7.09
C GLY A 93 9.92 -13.29 7.21
#